data_AF-A0A7S0JI25-F1
#
_entry.id   AF-A0A7S0JI25-F1
#
_cell.length_a   1.000
_cell.length_b   1.000
_cell.length_c   1.000
_cell.angle_alpha   90.00
_cell.angle_beta   90.00
_cell.angle_gamma   90.00
#
_symmetry.space_group_name_H-M   'P 1'
#
loop_
_entity.id
_entity.type
_entity.pdbx_description
1 polymer ?
#
loop_
_entity_poly.entity_id
_entity_poly.type
_entity_poly.pdbx_seq_one_letter_code
_entity_poly.pdbx_strand_id
1 'polypeptide(L)'
;VPFRPPLSPPAAPLPPLAPPLAETVCAEYNSICHCEHGIVFLGKAFRSGLPGKGKKTRTVIQMRQAGNVASTQGSVYCSNYAFPYRYDPAPMHYKHCICTTLMPP
;
A
#
# COMPACT_ATOMS: atom_id res chain seq x y z
N VAL A 1 23.86 -34.92 -27.63
CA VAL A 1 23.31 -34.92 -26.24
C VAL A 1 22.29 -33.80 -26.10
N PRO A 2 21.01 -34.08 -25.83
CA PRO A 2 20.03 -33.01 -25.66
C PRO A 2 20.19 -32.39 -24.26
N PHE A 3 20.31 -31.06 -24.21
CA PHE A 3 20.31 -30.28 -22.97
C PHE A 3 18.93 -30.39 -22.30
N ARG A 4 18.86 -31.09 -21.16
CA ARG A 4 17.69 -31.04 -20.28
C ARG A 4 17.69 -29.69 -19.55
N PRO A 5 16.62 -28.89 -19.62
CA PRO A 5 16.50 -27.73 -18.75
C PRO A 5 16.41 -28.16 -17.29
N PRO A 6 16.95 -27.38 -16.33
CA PRO A 6 16.84 -27.69 -14.91
C PRO A 6 15.36 -27.66 -14.50
N LEU A 7 14.90 -28.74 -13.84
CA LEU A 7 13.59 -28.74 -13.19
C LEU A 7 13.57 -27.61 -12.16
N SER A 8 12.62 -26.67 -12.33
CA SER A 8 12.33 -25.66 -11.32
C SER A 8 12.01 -26.35 -9.99
N PRO A 9 12.47 -25.81 -8.84
CA PRO A 9 12.12 -26.38 -7.55
C PRO A 9 10.60 -26.33 -7.34
N PRO A 10 10.02 -27.29 -6.59
CA PRO A 10 8.61 -27.24 -6.22
C PRO A 10 8.34 -25.94 -5.45
N ALA A 11 7.29 -25.21 -5.85
CA ALA A 11 6.82 -24.05 -5.12
C ALA A 11 6.61 -24.44 -3.64
N ALA A 12 7.26 -23.72 -2.74
CA ALA A 12 7.10 -23.94 -1.31
C ALA A 12 5.61 -23.88 -0.93
N PRO A 13 5.13 -24.73 -0.01
CA PRO A 13 3.76 -24.63 0.48
C PRO A 13 3.54 -23.23 1.06
N LEU A 14 2.52 -22.54 0.55
CA LEU A 14 2.10 -21.23 1.04
C LEU A 14 1.91 -21.31 2.56
N PRO A 15 2.43 -20.35 3.35
CA PRO A 15 2.23 -20.34 4.80
C PRO A 15 0.72 -20.36 5.12
N PRO A 16 0.33 -20.96 6.27
CA PRO A 16 -1.07 -21.10 6.64
C PRO A 16 -1.74 -19.72 6.63
N LEU A 17 -2.90 -19.66 5.98
CA LEU A 17 -3.78 -18.51 5.78
C LEU A 17 -3.55 -17.39 6.81
N ALA A 18 -2.67 -16.44 6.48
CA ALA A 18 -2.67 -15.17 7.19
C ALA A 18 -4.11 -14.62 7.11
N PRO A 19 -4.67 -14.10 8.22
CA PRO A 19 -6.01 -13.53 8.19
C PRO A 19 -6.12 -12.52 7.04
N PRO A 20 -7.25 -12.51 6.30
CA PRO A 20 -7.40 -11.62 5.17
C PRO A 20 -7.23 -10.17 5.64
N LEU A 21 -6.22 -9.50 5.11
CA LEU A 21 -6.01 -8.07 5.33
C LEU A 21 -7.08 -7.32 4.53
N ALA A 22 -7.93 -6.57 5.23
CA ALA A 22 -8.83 -5.65 4.57
C ALA A 22 -8.09 -4.35 4.29
N GLU A 23 -7.89 -4.07 3.01
CA GLU A 23 -7.29 -2.84 2.53
C GLU A 23 -8.37 -1.98 1.88
N THR A 24 -8.46 -0.71 2.27
CA THR A 24 -9.40 0.24 1.68
C THR A 24 -8.80 1.64 1.63
N VAL A 25 -9.02 2.35 0.52
CA VAL A 25 -8.68 3.76 0.41
C VAL A 25 -9.58 4.53 1.37
N CYS A 26 -9.00 5.07 2.44
CA CYS A 26 -9.76 5.71 3.51
C CYS A 26 -9.87 7.23 3.35
N ALA A 27 -8.89 7.87 2.70
CA ALA A 27 -8.86 9.32 2.55
C ALA A 27 -7.98 9.75 1.36
N GLU A 28 -8.39 10.81 0.67
CA GLU A 28 -7.51 11.57 -0.22
C GLU A 28 -6.56 12.46 0.61
N TYR A 29 -5.51 13.01 -0.02
CA TYR A 29 -4.58 13.92 0.66
C TYR A 29 -5.31 15.11 1.31
N ASN A 30 -4.89 15.51 2.51
CA ASN A 30 -5.52 16.52 3.37
C ASN A 30 -6.94 16.17 3.84
N SER A 31 -7.29 14.89 3.95
CA SER A 31 -8.54 14.43 4.57
C SER A 31 -8.26 13.50 5.75
N ILE A 32 -9.23 13.34 6.65
CA ILE A 32 -9.09 12.44 7.81
C ILE A 32 -9.32 11.00 7.34
N CYS A 33 -8.38 10.11 7.68
CA CYS A 33 -8.52 8.67 7.52
C CYS A 33 -8.89 8.06 8.89
N HIS A 34 -10.10 7.51 8.99
CA HIS A 34 -10.53 6.78 10.19
C HIS A 34 -10.08 5.31 10.06
N CYS A 35 -9.06 4.92 10.83
CA CYS A 35 -8.44 3.60 10.79
C CYS A 35 -8.11 3.15 12.22
N GLU A 36 -9.14 2.95 13.04
CA GLU A 36 -9.02 2.78 14.50
C GLU A 36 -8.15 1.59 14.90
N HIS A 37 -8.33 0.44 14.24
CA HIS A 37 -7.58 -0.79 14.50
C HIS A 37 -6.79 -1.22 13.27
N GLY A 38 -5.92 -0.34 12.77
CA GLY A 38 -5.17 -0.60 11.55
C GLY A 38 -3.91 0.22 11.36
N ILE A 39 -3.23 -0.06 10.25
CA ILE A 39 -2.08 0.70 9.78
C ILE A 39 -2.55 1.52 8.58
N VAL A 40 -2.25 2.81 8.58
CA VAL A 40 -2.50 3.70 7.46
C VAL A 40 -1.22 3.83 6.65
N PHE A 41 -1.35 3.71 5.33
CA PHE A 41 -0.27 3.88 4.37
C PHE A 41 -0.52 5.11 3.48
N LEU A 42 0.43 6.02 3.41
CA LEU A 42 0.42 7.18 2.50
C LEU A 42 1.38 6.94 1.34
N GLY A 43 0.92 7.18 0.13
CA GLY A 43 1.74 7.09 -1.07
C GLY A 43 1.01 7.61 -2.30
N LYS A 44 1.52 7.31 -3.49
CA LYS A 44 0.93 7.75 -4.76
C LYS A 44 -0.49 7.21 -4.90
N ALA A 45 -1.41 8.08 -5.31
CA ALA A 45 -2.81 7.72 -5.54
C ALA A 45 -3.05 6.96 -6.85
N PHE A 46 -2.11 7.05 -7.80
CA PHE A 46 -2.23 6.48 -9.13
C PHE A 46 -1.02 5.59 -9.44
N ARG A 47 -1.27 4.50 -10.18
CA ARG A 47 -0.23 3.55 -10.58
C ARG A 47 0.77 4.10 -11.60
N SER A 48 0.41 5.16 -12.33
CA SER A 48 1.27 5.75 -13.36
C SER A 48 0.97 7.25 -13.57
N GLY A 49 1.86 7.94 -14.29
CA GLY A 49 1.69 9.33 -14.71
C GLY A 49 1.86 10.40 -13.61
N LEU A 50 2.20 11.60 -14.06
CA LEU A 50 2.36 12.81 -13.25
C LEU A 50 1.20 13.79 -13.54
N PRO A 51 0.54 14.39 -12.53
CA PRO A 51 0.49 14.00 -11.12
C PRO A 51 -0.60 12.94 -10.83
N GLY A 52 -1.41 12.54 -11.83
CA GLY A 52 -2.41 11.48 -11.70
C GLY A 52 -3.03 11.06 -13.02
N LYS A 53 -2.44 10.06 -13.69
CA LYS A 53 -3.07 9.40 -14.85
C LYS A 53 -3.24 7.90 -14.57
N GLY A 54 -4.20 7.28 -15.23
CA GLY A 54 -4.39 5.83 -15.11
C GLY A 54 -5.12 5.39 -13.83
N LYS A 55 -4.90 4.13 -13.43
CA LYS A 55 -5.73 3.46 -12.42
C LYS A 55 -5.30 3.89 -11.01
N LYS A 56 -6.28 4.23 -10.17
CA LYS A 56 -6.05 4.47 -8.74
C LYS A 56 -5.47 3.22 -8.07
N THR A 57 -4.53 3.42 -7.16
CA THR A 57 -4.05 2.37 -6.25
C THR A 57 -5.18 2.05 -5.27
N ARG A 58 -5.52 0.78 -5.12
CA ARG A 58 -6.54 0.34 -4.15
C ARG A 58 -5.99 -0.52 -3.02
N THR A 59 -4.79 -1.02 -3.24
CA THR A 59 -4.07 -1.91 -2.32
C THR A 59 -2.71 -1.33 -2.00
N VAL A 60 -2.17 -1.66 -0.83
CA VAL A 60 -0.83 -1.24 -0.40
C VAL A 60 0.24 -1.77 -1.36
N ILE A 61 0.05 -2.98 -1.91
CA ILE A 61 0.96 -3.56 -2.91
C ILE A 61 1.04 -2.69 -4.16
N GLN A 62 -0.11 -2.32 -4.74
CA GLN A 62 -0.14 -1.42 -5.91
C GLN A 62 0.49 -0.06 -5.60
N MET A 63 0.29 0.47 -4.39
CA MET A 63 0.87 1.73 -3.97
C MET A 63 2.41 1.63 -3.88
N ARG A 64 2.94 0.55 -3.29
CA ARG A 64 4.39 0.27 -3.24
C ARG A 64 4.99 0.04 -4.62
N GLN A 65 4.25 -0.58 -5.53
CA GLN A 65 4.68 -0.72 -6.92
C GLN A 65 4.74 0.63 -7.66
N ALA A 66 3.93 1.61 -7.25
CA ALA A 66 3.91 2.94 -7.87
C ALA A 66 5.04 3.85 -7.33
N GLY A 67 5.53 3.60 -6.11
CA GLY A 67 6.63 4.36 -5.51
C GLY A 67 6.78 4.13 -4.00
N ASN A 68 7.44 5.08 -3.32
CA ASN A 68 7.63 5.00 -1.88
C ASN A 68 6.30 5.17 -1.13
N VAL A 69 6.26 4.59 0.06
CA VAL A 69 5.09 4.60 0.95
C VAL A 69 5.54 4.87 2.37
N ALA A 70 4.83 5.74 3.08
CA ALA A 70 4.97 5.96 4.50
C ALA A 70 3.84 5.23 5.26
N SER A 71 4.10 4.78 6.49
CA SER A 71 3.10 4.10 7.32
C SER A 71 3.02 4.69 8.71
N THR A 72 1.82 4.68 9.29
CA THR A 72 1.54 5.06 10.68
C THR A 72 0.36 4.26 11.20
N GLN A 73 0.15 4.20 12.53
CA GLN A 73 -0.92 3.41 13.14
C GLN A 73 -2.09 4.31 13.56
N GLY A 74 -3.31 3.80 13.45
CA GLY A 74 -4.51 4.48 13.92
C GLY A 74 -5.11 5.48 12.93
N SER A 75 -6.11 6.22 13.40
CA SER A 75 -6.77 7.27 12.63
C SER A 75 -5.87 8.50 12.52
N VAL A 76 -5.62 8.97 11.29
CA VAL A 76 -4.69 10.08 11.03
C VAL A 76 -5.21 11.05 9.99
N TYR A 77 -4.73 12.29 10.06
CA TYR A 77 -4.92 13.26 9.00
C TYR A 77 -3.99 12.93 7.83
N CYS A 78 -4.54 12.51 6.69
CA CYS A 78 -3.81 11.99 5.53
C CYS A 78 -2.94 13.08 4.88
N SER A 79 -1.78 13.32 5.47
CA SER A 79 -0.84 14.38 5.11
C SER A 79 0.56 13.93 5.48
N ASN A 80 1.59 14.51 4.85
CA ASN A 80 2.98 14.17 5.16
C ASN A 80 3.33 14.36 6.66
N TYR A 81 2.61 15.23 7.37
CA TYR A 81 2.86 15.54 8.78
C TYR A 81 2.39 14.46 9.76
N ALA A 82 1.46 13.60 9.36
CA ALA A 82 0.95 12.52 10.21
C ALA A 82 1.83 11.27 10.21
N PHE A 83 2.90 11.26 9.42
CA PHE A 83 3.79 10.13 9.25
C PHE A 83 5.17 10.43 9.85
N PRO A 84 5.92 9.38 10.26
CA PRO A 84 7.24 9.55 10.85
C PRO A 84 8.17 10.36 9.93
N TYR A 85 9.01 11.19 10.55
CA TYR A 85 9.96 12.10 9.89
C TYR A 85 9.35 13.23 9.05
N ARG A 86 8.01 13.42 9.06
CA ARG A 86 7.30 14.45 8.26
C ARG A 86 7.68 14.41 6.77
N TYR A 87 8.00 13.21 6.30
CA TYR A 87 8.54 12.97 4.97
C TYR A 87 7.41 12.80 3.96
N ASP A 88 7.64 13.30 2.75
CA ASP A 88 6.73 13.09 1.61
C ASP A 88 7.15 11.83 0.82
N PRO A 89 6.43 10.71 0.93
CA PRO A 89 6.76 9.49 0.17
C PRO A 89 6.48 9.62 -1.33
N ALA A 90 5.74 10.64 -1.76
CA ALA A 90 5.36 10.79 -3.17
C ALA A 90 5.41 12.28 -3.58
N PRO A 91 6.61 12.88 -3.64
CA PRO A 91 6.77 14.28 -4.03
C PRO A 91 6.26 14.50 -5.45
N MET A 92 5.59 15.63 -5.69
CA MET A 92 5.00 16.01 -6.99
C MET A 92 3.92 15.08 -7.56
N HIS A 93 3.33 14.20 -6.75
CA HIS A 93 2.23 13.32 -7.17
C HIS A 93 0.98 13.54 -6.31
N TYR A 94 -0.19 13.18 -6.86
CA TYR A 94 -1.37 13.02 -6.02
C TYR A 94 -1.19 11.84 -5.09
N LYS A 95 -1.69 12.02 -3.86
CA LYS A 95 -1.51 11.10 -2.75
C LYS A 95 -2.85 10.74 -2.14
N HIS A 96 -2.91 9.55 -1.58
CA HIS A 96 -4.02 9.14 -0.74
C HIS A 96 -3.52 8.21 0.36
N CYS A 97 -4.42 7.91 1.29
CA CYS A 97 -4.19 6.97 2.37
C CYS A 97 -4.98 5.69 2.17
N ILE A 98 -4.33 4.55 2.42
CA ILE A 98 -4.96 3.23 2.47
C ILE A 98 -4.89 2.75 3.91
N CYS A 99 -6.03 2.42 4.49
CA CYS A 99 -6.12 1.74 5.77
C CYS A 99 -6.03 0.23 5.52
N THR A 100 -5.14 -0.44 6.24
CA THR A 100 -5.11 -1.89 6.35
C THR A 100 -5.53 -2.29 7.75
N THR A 101 -6.48 -3.22 7.83
CA THR A 101 -6.91 -3.82 9.08
C THR A 101 -6.80 -5.33 8.96
N LEU A 102 -6.37 -5.98 10.03
CA LEU A 102 -6.57 -7.42 10.16
C LEU A 102 -8.07 -7.58 10.39
N MET A 103 -8.84 -8.01 9.39
CA MET A 103 -10.22 -8.38 9.65
C MET A 103 -10.19 -9.50 10.68
N PRO A 104 -10.86 -9.36 11.84
CA PRO A 104 -11.09 -10.52 12.68
C PRO A 104 -11.91 -11.55 11.87
N PRO A 105 -11.60 -12.85 11.97
CA PRO A 105 -12.34 -13.91 11.30
C PRO A 105 -13.81 -13.97 11.72
#